data_AF-A0A9X7NQD3-F1
#
_entry.id   AF-A0A9X7NQD3-F1
#
_cell.length_a   1.000
_cell.length_b   1.000
_cell.length_c   1.000
_cell.angle_alpha   90.00
_cell.angle_beta   90.00
_cell.angle_gamma   90.00
#
_symmetry.space_group_name_H-M   'P 1'
#
loop_
_entity.id
_entity.type
_entity.pdbx_description
1 polymer ?
#
loop_
_entity_poly.entity_id
_entity_poly.type
_entity_poly.pdbx_seq_one_letter_code
_entity_poly.pdbx_strand_id
1 'polypeptide(L)'
;MEIDRNTVALLIRQQFPHLDHLPIEPVSKQGWDNATFRLGDALSVRLPRNESYAEAVNKETHALAVLGEHLSVEVPSVVAVGLPSDTFPLPWSIRR
;
A
#
# COMPACT_ATOMS: atom_id res chain seq x y z
N MET A 1 15.35 -6.63 -4.85
CA MET A 1 14.52 -6.04 -5.92
C MET A 1 14.29 -4.58 -5.55
N GLU A 2 14.64 -3.65 -6.43
CA GLU A 2 14.32 -2.23 -6.21
C GLU A 2 12.84 -2.01 -6.55
N ILE A 3 12.10 -1.37 -5.64
CA ILE A 3 10.68 -1.08 -5.83
C ILE A 3 10.58 0.35 -6.35
N ASP A 4 10.14 0.50 -7.60
CA ASP A 4 10.04 1.78 -8.28
C ASP A 4 8.60 2.11 -8.70
N ARG A 5 8.40 3.28 -9.32
CA ARG A 5 7.10 3.74 -9.80
C ARG A 5 6.47 2.75 -10.80
N ASN A 6 7.27 2.15 -11.67
CA ASN A 6 6.78 1.26 -12.72
C ASN A 6 6.21 -0.04 -12.12
N THR A 7 6.86 -0.56 -11.08
CA THR A 7 6.37 -1.70 -10.29
C THR A 7 4.99 -1.39 -9.74
N VAL A 8 4.80 -0.21 -9.13
CA VAL A 8 3.51 0.21 -8.58
C VAL A 8 2.46 0.39 -9.67
N ALA A 9 2.79 1.03 -10.79
CA ALA A 9 1.86 1.22 -11.90
C ALA A 9 1.35 -0.12 -12.46
N LEU A 10 2.24 -1.10 -12.66
CA LEU A 10 1.85 -2.43 -13.12
C LEU A 10 0.91 -3.13 -12.14
N LEU A 11 1.22 -3.07 -10.84
CA LEU A 11 0.38 -3.67 -9.81
C LEU A 11 -1.01 -3.04 -9.73
N ILE A 12 -1.09 -1.70 -9.79
CA ILE A 12 -2.37 -0.98 -9.81
C ILE A 12 -3.17 -1.36 -11.05
N ARG A 13 -2.56 -1.36 -12.23
CA ARG A 13 -3.24 -1.76 -13.47
C ARG A 13 -3.76 -3.20 -13.42
N GLN A 14 -2.99 -4.11 -12.85
CA GLN A 14 -3.34 -5.53 -12.77
C GLN A 14 -4.47 -5.80 -11.78
N GLN A 15 -4.47 -5.16 -10.60
CA GLN A 15 -5.33 -5.55 -9.48
C GLN A 15 -6.43 -4.51 -9.17
N PHE A 16 -6.19 -3.24 -9.48
CA PHE A 16 -7.09 -2.12 -9.21
C PHE A 16 -7.22 -1.19 -10.43
N PRO A 17 -7.67 -1.70 -11.59
CA PRO A 17 -7.67 -0.95 -12.85
C PRO A 17 -8.49 0.35 -12.79
N HIS A 18 -9.46 0.45 -11.88
CA HIS A 18 -10.23 1.67 -11.63
C HIS A 18 -9.39 2.81 -11.04
N LEU A 19 -8.18 2.55 -10.54
CA LEU A 19 -7.25 3.55 -9.99
C LEU A 19 -6.05 3.84 -10.93
N ASP A 20 -5.93 3.14 -12.05
CA ASP A 20 -4.77 3.23 -12.98
C ASP A 20 -4.58 4.61 -13.61
N HIS A 21 -5.64 5.42 -13.62
CA HIS A 21 -5.61 6.79 -14.12
C HIS A 21 -5.01 7.81 -13.13
N LEU A 22 -4.73 7.42 -11.88
CA LEU A 22 -4.22 8.32 -10.84
C LEU A 22 -2.69 8.44 -10.92
N PRO A 23 -2.12 9.63 -10.67
CA PRO A 23 -0.68 9.82 -10.67
C PRO A 23 -0.02 9.05 -9.53
N ILE A 24 1.15 8.44 -9.80
CA ILE A 24 1.91 7.68 -8.79
C ILE A 24 3.23 8.38 -8.54
N GLU A 25 3.47 8.86 -7.32
CA GLU A 25 4.69 9.60 -6.96
C GLU A 25 5.38 8.98 -5.74
N PRO A 26 6.70 8.75 -5.75
CA PRO A 26 7.39 8.32 -4.52
C PRO A 26 7.27 9.42 -3.45
N VAL A 27 7.10 9.02 -2.19
CA VAL A 27 7.17 9.99 -1.09
C VAL A 27 8.59 10.55 -0.95
N SER A 28 8.70 11.80 -0.49
CA SER A 28 9.99 12.50 -0.35
C SER A 28 10.93 11.82 0.64
N LYS A 29 10.39 11.16 1.67
CA LYS A 29 11.14 10.37 2.65
C LYS A 29 10.58 8.96 2.74
N GLN A 30 11.36 7.99 2.29
CA GLN A 30 10.99 6.59 2.32
C GLN A 30 11.04 6.00 3.73
N GLY A 31 10.14 5.06 4.00
CA GLY A 31 10.15 4.25 5.22
C GLY A 31 11.16 3.12 5.15
N TRP A 32 11.49 2.58 6.33
CA TRP A 32 12.33 1.38 6.47
C TRP A 32 11.56 0.12 6.07
N ASP A 33 10.34 -0.05 6.58
CA ASP A 33 9.60 -1.30 6.39
C ASP A 33 8.93 -1.39 5.02
N ASN A 34 8.48 -0.25 4.49
CA ASN A 34 7.74 -0.15 3.24
C ASN A 34 8.39 0.85 2.28
N ALA A 35 8.40 0.51 1.00
CA ALA A 35 8.45 1.51 -0.06
C ALA A 35 7.05 2.14 -0.20
N THR A 36 6.98 3.47 -0.14
CA THR A 36 5.71 4.20 -0.15
C THR A 36 5.62 5.13 -1.34
N PHE A 37 4.47 5.10 -2.01
CA PHE A 37 4.13 5.95 -3.15
C PHE A 37 2.79 6.60 -2.88
N ARG A 38 2.63 7.89 -3.20
CA ARG A 38 1.31 8.52 -3.31
C ARG A 38 0.62 8.01 -4.56
N LEU A 39 -0.69 7.82 -4.47
CA LEU A 39 -1.58 7.46 -5.58
C LEU A 39 -2.71 8.49 -5.61
N GLY A 40 -2.64 9.41 -6.57
CA GLY A 40 -3.44 10.64 -6.52
C GLY A 40 -3.11 11.47 -5.28
N ASP A 41 -4.09 12.27 -4.86
CA ASP A 41 -3.91 13.22 -3.75
C ASP A 41 -4.28 12.63 -2.38
N ALA A 42 -5.01 11.52 -2.36
CA ALA A 42 -5.67 11.01 -1.15
C ALA A 42 -5.22 9.60 -0.74
N LEU A 43 -4.44 8.89 -1.56
CA LEU A 43 -4.07 7.51 -1.30
C LEU A 43 -2.56 7.33 -1.25
N SER A 44 -2.14 6.26 -0.58
CA SER A 44 -0.77 5.79 -0.61
C SER A 44 -0.70 4.29 -0.86
N VAL A 45 0.22 3.87 -1.71
CA VAL A 45 0.59 2.46 -1.93
C VAL A 45 1.80 2.15 -1.05
N ARG A 46 1.72 1.07 -0.29
CA ARG A 46 2.76 0.61 0.64
C ARG A 46 3.14 -0.83 0.32
N LEU A 47 4.38 -1.00 -0.14
CA LEU A 47 4.97 -2.28 -0.51
C LEU A 47 6.04 -2.68 0.52
N PRO A 48 5.90 -3.81 1.22
CA PRO A 48 6.91 -4.28 2.17
C PRO A 48 8.27 -4.49 1.50
N ARG A 49 9.36 -4.09 2.16
CA ARG A 49 10.72 -4.27 1.63
C ARG A 49 11.24 -5.70 1.78
N ASN A 50 10.65 -6.51 2.66
CA ASN A 50 10.99 -7.91 2.87
C ASN A 50 9.80 -8.71 3.45
N GLU A 51 9.96 -10.03 3.51
CA GLU A 51 8.94 -10.97 4.02
C GLU A 51 8.57 -10.72 5.48
N SER A 52 9.53 -10.39 6.35
CA SER A 52 9.25 -10.12 7.77
C SER A 52 8.31 -8.93 7.97
N TYR A 53 8.27 -7.98 7.03
CA TYR A 53 7.33 -6.87 7.04
C TYR A 53 6.02 -7.16 6.30
N ALA A 54 5.95 -8.24 5.53
CA ALA A 54 4.73 -8.62 4.82
C ALA A 54 3.63 -9.09 5.76
N GLU A 55 3.99 -9.78 6.85
CA GLU A 55 3.03 -10.20 7.90
C GLU A 55 2.31 -9.00 8.53
N ALA A 56 2.98 -7.84 8.59
CA ALA A 56 2.40 -6.61 9.13
C ALA A 56 1.21 -6.11 8.29
N VAL A 57 1.16 -6.39 6.99
CA VAL A 57 0.04 -5.95 6.11
C VAL A 57 -1.29 -6.49 6.62
N ASN A 58 -1.35 -7.80 6.92
CA ASN A 58 -2.58 -8.43 7.43
C ASN A 58 -2.91 -7.94 8.85
N LYS A 59 -1.89 -7.85 9.71
CA LYS A 59 -2.06 -7.38 11.09
C LYS A 59 -2.58 -5.94 11.14
N GLU A 60 -2.00 -5.03 10.37
CA GLU A 60 -2.42 -3.63 10.30
C GLU A 60 -3.82 -3.50 9.69
N THR A 61 -4.14 -4.30 8.66
CA THR A 61 -5.49 -4.31 8.08
C THR A 61 -6.54 -4.64 9.12
N HIS A 62 -6.33 -5.70 9.91
CA HIS A 62 -7.24 -6.08 10.98
C HIS A 62 -7.29 -5.04 12.09
N ALA A 63 -6.12 -4.59 12.57
CA ALA A 63 -6.04 -3.65 13.68
C ALA A 63 -6.67 -2.29 13.34
N LEU A 64 -6.43 -1.75 12.14
CA LEU A 64 -6.98 -0.45 11.72
C LEU A 64 -8.50 -0.52 11.53
N ALA A 65 -9.03 -1.64 11.04
CA ALA A 65 -10.48 -1.83 10.96
C ALA A 65 -11.13 -1.74 12.35
N VAL A 66 -10.56 -2.43 13.35
CA VAL A 66 -11.09 -2.41 14.73
C VAL A 66 -10.89 -1.04 15.39
N LEU A 67 -9.69 -0.45 15.28
CA LEU A 67 -9.39 0.83 15.93
C LEU A 67 -10.19 1.99 15.31
N GLY A 68 -10.42 1.99 14.00
CA GLY A 68 -11.18 3.02 13.31
C GLY A 68 -12.63 3.15 13.79
N GLU A 69 -13.22 2.05 14.29
CA GLU A 69 -14.58 2.06 14.86
C GLU A 69 -14.65 2.66 16.27
N HIS A 70 -13.51 2.77 16.96
CA HIS A 70 -13.46 3.07 18.39
C HIS A 70 -12.71 4.34 18.75
N LEU A 71 -12.06 5.00 17.79
CA LEU A 71 -11.29 6.23 18.02
C LEU A 71 -12.03 7.47 17.51
N SER A 72 -12.00 8.54 18.31
CA SER A 72 -12.55 9.84 17.93
C SER A 72 -11.62 10.69 17.06
N VAL A 73 -10.40 10.19 16.82
CA VAL A 73 -9.40 10.82 15.96
C VAL A 73 -9.32 10.07 14.64
N GLU A 74 -9.01 10.79 13.57
CA GLU A 74 -8.78 10.18 12.27
C GLU A 74 -7.54 9.27 12.33
N VAL A 75 -7.72 8.03 11.90
CA VAL A 75 -6.65 7.03 11.76
C VAL A 75 -6.58 6.56 10.31
N PRO A 76 -5.39 6.10 9.86
CA PRO A 76 -5.28 5.54 8.51
C PRO A 76 -6.25 4.39 8.31
N SER A 77 -6.80 4.27 7.09
CA SER A 77 -7.67 3.16 6.71
C SER A 77 -7.07 2.37 5.54
N VAL A 78 -7.30 1.06 5.53
CA VAL A 78 -6.91 0.20 4.40
C VAL A 78 -8.04 0.23 3.37
N VAL A 79 -7.73 0.78 2.20
CA VAL A 79 -8.68 0.88 1.08
C VAL A 79 -8.72 -0.44 0.30
N ALA A 80 -7.56 -1.05 0.10
CA ALA A 80 -7.44 -2.35 -0.55
C ALA A 80 -6.14 -3.05 -0.14
N VAL A 81 -6.15 -4.38 -0.22
CA VAL A 81 -4.96 -5.23 -0.07
C VAL A 81 -4.69 -5.88 -1.42
N GLY A 82 -3.49 -5.67 -1.94
CA GLY A 82 -3.02 -6.33 -3.15
C GLY A 82 -2.42 -7.70 -2.87
N LEU A 83 -2.65 -8.62 -3.79
CA LEU A 83 -2.15 -10.00 -3.74
C LEU A 83 -0.73 -10.10 -4.32
N PRO A 84 0.07 -11.08 -3.87
CA PRO A 84 1.29 -11.50 -4.55
C PRO A 84 1.08 -11.77 -6.05
N SER A 85 2.07 -11.44 -6.86
CA SER A 85 2.10 -11.67 -8.31
C SER A 85 3.55 -11.79 -8.81
N ASP A 86 3.71 -12.10 -10.09
CA ASP A 86 5.03 -12.10 -10.74
C ASP A 86 5.71 -10.71 -10.71
N THR A 87 4.92 -9.63 -10.64
CA THR A 87 5.41 -8.25 -10.53
C THR A 87 5.94 -7.95 -9.13
N PHE A 88 5.32 -8.51 -8.09
CA PHE A 88 5.72 -8.30 -6.69
C PHE A 88 5.22 -9.46 -5.81
N PRO A 89 6.12 -10.16 -5.10
CA PRO A 89 5.80 -11.47 -4.50
C PRO A 89 5.16 -11.40 -3.11
N LEU A 90 4.98 -10.19 -2.53
CA LEU A 90 4.46 -10.03 -1.17
C LEU A 90 3.07 -9.36 -1.20
N PRO A 91 2.21 -9.61 -0.20
CA PRO A 91 1.02 -8.78 -0.02
C PRO A 91 1.41 -7.32 0.23
N TRP A 92 0.57 -6.40 -0.23
CA TRP A 92 0.79 -4.96 -0.13
C TRP A 92 -0.54 -4.23 0.08
N SER A 93 -0.52 -2.94 0.40
CA SER A 93 -1.75 -2.21 0.74
C SER A 93 -1.86 -0.84 0.07
N ILE A 94 -3.10 -0.44 -0.22
CA ILE A 94 -3.50 0.93 -0.52
C ILE A 94 -4.14 1.50 0.74
N ARG A 95 -3.66 2.66 1.20
CA ARG A 95 -4.15 3.35 2.39
C ARG A 95 -4.67 4.74 2.09
N ARG A 96 -5.57 5.20 2.95
CA ARG A 96 -6.00 6.60 3.09
C ARG A 96 -5.51 7.11 4.44
#